data_AF-A0A9C9L1M7-F1
#
_entry.id   AF-A0A9C9L1M7-F1
#
_cell.length_a   1.000
_cell.length_b   1.000
_cell.length_c   1.000
_cell.angle_alpha   90.00
_cell.angle_beta   90.00
_cell.angle_gamma   90.00
#
_symmetry.space_group_name_H-M   'P 1'
#
loop_
_entity.id
_entity.type
_entity.pdbx_description
1 polymer ?
#
loop_
_entity_poly.entity_id
_entity_poly.type
_entity_poly.pdbx_seq_one_letter_code
_entity_poly.pdbx_strand_id
1 'polypeptide(L)'
;MKTHLIYGAFGLLTGLVMSFIGFTDFSEVHKMFTLSDFRLILAFMGAVGLLAMGFAILDYKKQIPRKKYNKGTIPGSVLFGIGWAITGSCPIIAMIQLGEGQMAALFVIFGIYSGTWAYRRMLSGSLALDSGICGE
;
A
#
# COMPACT_ATOMS: atom_id res chain seq x y z
N MET A 1 -4.53 -13.46 -22.32
CA MET A 1 -5.91 -13.16 -21.87
C MET A 1 -6.28 -13.79 -20.54
N LYS A 2 -6.08 -15.10 -20.31
CA LYS A 2 -6.40 -15.78 -19.02
C LYS A 2 -5.80 -15.08 -17.79
N THR A 3 -4.58 -14.57 -17.89
CA THR A 3 -3.88 -13.91 -16.77
C THR A 3 -4.52 -12.58 -16.34
N HIS A 4 -5.03 -11.78 -17.28
CA HIS A 4 -5.70 -10.50 -16.95
C HIS A 4 -7.03 -10.72 -16.20
N LEU A 5 -7.74 -11.79 -16.56
CA LEU A 5 -8.99 -12.19 -15.90
C LEU A 5 -8.71 -12.69 -14.46
N ILE A 6 -7.62 -13.43 -14.27
CA ILE A 6 -7.17 -13.87 -12.94
C ILE A 6 -6.81 -12.66 -12.06
N TYR A 7 -6.09 -11.67 -12.60
CA TYR A 7 -5.76 -10.46 -11.85
C TYR A 7 -7.00 -9.62 -11.49
N GLY A 8 -7.95 -9.49 -12.41
CA GLY A 8 -9.23 -8.82 -12.14
C GLY A 8 -10.04 -9.51 -11.05
N ALA A 9 -10.12 -10.85 -11.09
CA ALA A 9 -10.80 -11.63 -10.07
C ALA A 9 -10.12 -11.51 -8.70
N PHE A 10 -8.78 -11.50 -8.65
CA PHE A 10 -8.02 -11.31 -7.42
C PHE A 10 -8.25 -9.90 -6.83
N GLY A 11 -8.30 -8.87 -7.67
CA GLY A 11 -8.61 -7.50 -7.26
C GLY A 11 -10.02 -7.39 -6.68
N LEU A 12 -11.02 -7.96 -7.34
CA LEU A 12 -12.41 -7.99 -6.85
C LEU A 12 -12.54 -8.75 -5.53
N LEU A 13 -11.92 -9.93 -5.41
CA LEU A 13 -11.93 -10.70 -4.16
C LEU A 13 -11.28 -9.93 -3.01
N THR A 14 -10.13 -9.30 -3.26
CA THR A 14 -9.42 -8.51 -2.24
C THR A 14 -10.25 -7.31 -1.81
N GLY A 15 -10.88 -6.60 -2.76
CA GLY A 15 -11.76 -5.48 -2.48
C GLY A 15 -13.00 -5.86 -1.67
N LEU A 16 -13.63 -6.98 -2.04
CA LEU A 16 -14.81 -7.51 -1.36
C LEU A 16 -14.50 -7.95 0.08
N VAL A 17 -13.40 -8.67 0.29
CA VAL A 17 -12.95 -9.07 1.63
C VAL A 17 -12.67 -7.85 2.50
N MET A 18 -12.01 -6.82 1.96
CA MET A 18 -11.70 -5.60 2.72
C MET A 18 -12.93 -4.76 3.06
N SER A 19 -13.90 -4.66 2.15
CA SER A 19 -15.20 -4.02 2.42
C SER A 19 -15.95 -4.78 3.53
N PHE A 20 -15.95 -6.12 3.50
CA PHE A 20 -16.56 -6.92 4.57
C PHE A 20 -15.89 -6.79 5.94
N ILE A 21 -14.59 -6.49 5.99
CA ILE A 21 -13.86 -6.31 7.25
C ILE A 21 -14.07 -4.88 7.82
N GLY A 22 -14.65 -3.95 7.05
CA GLY A 22 -14.89 -2.57 7.51
C GLY A 22 -13.64 -1.70 7.54
N PHE A 23 -12.55 -2.12 6.87
CA PHE A 23 -11.31 -1.33 6.77
C PHE A 23 -11.46 -0.08 5.89
N THR A 24 -12.59 0.09 5.22
CA THR A 24 -12.89 1.26 4.37
C THR A 24 -13.18 2.51 5.19
N ASP A 25 -13.66 2.38 6.44
CA ASP A 25 -13.99 3.53 7.27
C ASP A 25 -12.81 4.07 8.08
N PHE A 26 -12.61 5.39 7.98
CA PHE A 26 -11.55 6.12 8.68
C PHE A 26 -11.70 6.04 10.21
N SER A 27 -12.94 5.98 10.69
CA SER A 27 -13.24 5.93 12.13
C SER A 27 -12.80 4.60 12.76
N GLU A 28 -12.88 3.50 12.02
CA GLU A 28 -12.44 2.18 12.46
C GLU A 28 -10.91 2.08 12.50
N VAL A 29 -10.24 2.62 11.48
CA VAL A 29 -8.78 2.71 11.44
C VAL A 29 -8.24 3.59 12.57
N HIS A 30 -8.94 4.68 12.89
CA HIS A 30 -8.57 5.54 14.01
C HIS A 30 -8.72 4.84 15.38
N LYS A 31 -9.81 4.07 15.58
CA LYS A 31 -10.02 3.26 16.81
C LYS A 31 -8.96 2.18 16.99
N MET A 32 -8.43 1.66 15.89
CA MET A 32 -7.26 0.78 15.86
C MET A 32 -6.02 1.44 16.45
N PHE A 33 -5.70 2.68 16.04
CA PHE A 33 -4.53 3.39 16.56
C PHE A 33 -4.68 3.82 18.02
N THR A 34 -5.92 4.07 18.46
CA THR A 34 -6.25 4.41 19.85
C THR A 34 -6.35 3.19 20.78
N LEU A 35 -6.04 1.97 20.29
CA LEU A 35 -6.03 0.72 21.07
C LEU A 35 -7.38 0.37 21.73
N SER A 36 -8.50 0.91 21.23
CA SER A 36 -9.83 0.58 21.77
C SER A 36 -10.37 -0.75 21.24
N ASP A 37 -9.96 -1.18 20.04
CA ASP A 37 -10.46 -2.40 19.39
C ASP A 37 -9.32 -3.39 19.10
N PHE A 38 -9.18 -4.39 19.98
CA PHE A 38 -8.17 -5.45 19.82
C PHE A 38 -8.48 -6.41 18.66
N ARG A 39 -9.74 -6.49 18.23
CA ARG A 39 -10.18 -7.42 17.19
C ARG A 39 -9.57 -7.09 15.83
N LEU A 40 -9.58 -5.80 15.46
CA LEU A 40 -9.01 -5.34 14.19
C LEU A 40 -7.48 -5.43 14.23
N ILE A 41 -6.84 -5.05 15.35
CA ILE A 41 -5.39 -5.18 15.56
C ILE A 41 -4.92 -6.62 15.37
N LEU A 42 -5.60 -7.58 15.99
CA LEU A 42 -5.27 -9.01 15.84
C LEU A 42 -5.49 -9.50 14.41
N ALA A 43 -6.55 -9.05 13.73
CA ALA A 43 -6.79 -9.38 12.33
C ALA A 43 -5.68 -8.85 11.41
N PHE A 44 -5.23 -7.60 11.61
CA PHE A 44 -4.15 -7.00 10.83
C PHE A 44 -2.80 -7.66 11.11
N MET A 45 -2.45 -7.84 12.38
CA MET A 45 -1.20 -8.50 12.78
C MET A 45 -1.19 -9.97 12.33
N GLY A 46 -2.32 -10.66 12.40
CA GLY A 46 -2.50 -12.01 11.89
C GLY A 46 -2.34 -12.09 10.36
N ALA A 47 -2.95 -11.16 9.61
CA ALA A 47 -2.81 -11.10 8.16
C ALA A 47 -1.37 -10.83 7.74
N VAL A 48 -0.70 -9.85 8.36
CA VAL A 48 0.72 -9.55 8.11
C VAL A 48 1.61 -10.74 8.48
N GLY A 49 1.34 -11.40 9.60
CA GLY A 49 2.07 -12.59 10.05
C GLY A 49 1.92 -13.77 9.08
N LEU A 50 0.70 -14.05 8.63
CA LEU A 50 0.42 -15.09 7.62
C LEU A 50 1.10 -14.79 6.29
N LEU A 51 1.07 -13.54 5.83
CA LEU A 51 1.77 -13.11 4.62
C LEU A 51 3.28 -13.25 4.77
N ALA A 52 3.86 -12.83 5.90
CA ALA A 52 5.29 -12.96 6.17
C ALA A 52 5.73 -14.43 6.19
N MET A 53 4.97 -15.30 6.87
CA MET A 53 5.22 -16.75 6.86
C MET A 53 5.06 -17.35 5.46
N GLY A 54 4.02 -16.95 4.72
CA GLY A 54 3.79 -17.38 3.35
C GLY A 54 4.95 -17.02 2.43
N PHE A 55 5.44 -15.77 2.50
CA PHE A 55 6.61 -15.33 1.76
C PHE A 55 7.87 -16.07 2.17
N ALA A 56 8.09 -16.34 3.46
CA ALA A 56 9.24 -17.12 3.93
C ALA A 56 9.24 -18.56 3.38
N ILE A 57 8.08 -19.20 3.31
CA ILE A 57 7.93 -20.56 2.75
C ILE A 57 8.11 -20.54 1.22
N LEU A 58 7.63 -19.50 0.53
CA LEU A 58 7.81 -19.35 -0.91
C LEU A 58 9.25 -19.01 -1.31
N ASP A 59 9.96 -18.20 -0.51
CA ASP A 59 11.38 -17.85 -0.74
C ASP A 59 12.26 -19.12 -0.72
N TYR A 60 11.87 -20.14 0.06
CA TYR A 60 12.56 -21.43 0.08
C TYR A 60 12.43 -22.22 -1.24
N LYS A 61 11.35 -22.01 -2.02
CA LYS A 61 11.06 -22.78 -3.25
C LYS A 61 11.34 -22.02 -4.55
N LYS A 62 11.30 -20.69 -4.54
CA LYS A 62 11.61 -19.85 -5.69
C LYS A 62 12.54 -18.76 -5.19
N GLN A 63 13.75 -18.70 -5.73
CA GLN A 63 14.70 -17.60 -5.54
C GLN A 63 14.04 -16.29 -5.97
N ILE A 64 13.32 -15.63 -5.07
CA ILE A 64 12.70 -14.34 -5.36
C ILE A 64 13.85 -13.35 -5.51
N PRO A 65 13.98 -12.65 -6.66
CA PRO A 65 15.03 -11.67 -6.82
C PRO A 65 14.89 -10.61 -5.72
N ARG A 66 15.86 -10.58 -4.82
CA ARG A 66 15.89 -9.62 -3.71
C ARG A 66 16.00 -8.23 -4.30
N LYS A 67 15.05 -7.36 -3.96
CA LYS A 67 15.10 -5.96 -4.38
C LYS A 67 16.36 -5.32 -3.78
N LYS A 68 17.26 -4.81 -4.63
CA LYS A 68 18.47 -4.10 -4.17
C LYS A 68 18.04 -2.92 -3.30
N TYR A 69 18.62 -2.87 -2.10
CA TYR A 69 18.41 -1.76 -1.18
C TYR A 69 19.11 -0.52 -1.72
N ASN A 70 18.39 0.61 -1.73
CA ASN A 70 18.89 1.84 -2.29
C ASN A 70 18.84 2.96 -1.24
N LYS A 71 19.74 3.94 -1.34
CA LYS A 71 19.82 5.06 -0.39
C LYS A 71 18.52 5.89 -0.38
N GLY A 72 17.79 5.94 -1.50
CA GLY A 72 16.48 6.58 -1.60
C GLY A 72 15.33 5.83 -0.90
N THR A 73 15.52 4.57 -0.48
CA THR A 73 14.46 3.76 0.13
C THR A 73 14.09 4.26 1.52
N ILE A 74 15.06 4.65 2.35
CA ILE A 74 14.80 5.19 3.70
C ILE A 74 13.94 6.46 3.63
N PRO A 75 14.38 7.56 2.97
CA PRO A 75 13.60 8.80 2.98
C PRO A 75 12.24 8.63 2.31
N GLY A 76 12.14 7.80 1.26
CA GLY A 76 10.87 7.46 0.63
C GLY A 76 9.91 6.71 1.57
N SER A 77 10.40 5.74 2.32
CA SER A 77 9.59 4.96 3.28
C SER A 77 9.07 5.81 4.44
N VAL A 78 9.89 6.75 4.94
CA VAL A 78 9.50 7.68 6.00
C VAL A 78 8.42 8.64 5.51
N LEU A 79 8.61 9.25 4.33
CA LEU A 79 7.63 10.16 3.75
C LEU A 79 6.29 9.45 3.46
N PHE A 80 6.37 8.22 2.96
CA PHE A 80 5.19 7.38 2.70
C PHE A 80 4.47 7.02 4.01
N GLY A 81 5.21 6.64 5.06
CA GLY A 81 4.64 6.33 6.37
C GLY A 81 3.95 7.53 7.03
N ILE A 82 4.57 8.72 6.94
CA ILE A 82 3.95 9.97 7.44
C ILE A 82 2.67 10.26 6.67
N GLY A 83 2.68 10.12 5.34
CA GLY A 83 1.48 10.27 4.52
C GLY A 83 0.35 9.35 4.96
N TRP A 84 0.66 8.06 5.17
CA TRP A 84 -0.30 7.08 5.65
C TRP A 84 -0.86 7.39 7.04
N ALA A 85 -0.03 7.90 7.96
CA ALA A 85 -0.46 8.30 9.30
C ALA A 85 -1.43 9.50 9.28
N ILE A 86 -1.23 10.44 8.34
CA ILE A 86 -2.11 11.61 8.18
C ILE A 86 -3.42 11.21 7.50
N THR A 87 -3.34 10.39 6.43
CA THR A 87 -4.50 10.05 5.61
C THR A 87 -5.24 8.80 6.08
N GLY A 88 -4.77 8.08 7.10
CA GLY A 88 -5.43 6.90 7.65
C GLY A 88 -5.81 5.82 6.62
N SER A 89 -5.25 5.85 5.42
CA SER A 89 -5.72 5.10 4.26
C SER A 89 -4.53 4.68 3.41
N CYS A 90 -4.40 3.37 3.17
CA CYS A 90 -3.37 2.83 2.29
C CYS A 90 -3.85 2.89 0.83
N PRO A 91 -2.93 2.86 -0.15
CA PRO A 91 -3.29 2.98 -1.56
C PRO A 91 -4.33 1.94 -2.03
N ILE A 92 -4.36 0.76 -1.41
CA ILE A 92 -5.36 -0.27 -1.68
C ILE A 92 -6.73 0.14 -1.13
N ILE A 93 -6.81 0.62 0.12
CA ILE A 93 -8.06 1.07 0.72
C ILE A 93 -8.62 2.27 -0.03
N ALA A 94 -7.77 3.22 -0.47
CA ALA A 94 -8.21 4.36 -1.27
C ALA A 94 -8.89 3.93 -2.59
N MET A 95 -8.40 2.88 -3.25
CA MET A 95 -9.07 2.34 -4.46
C MET A 95 -10.42 1.69 -4.15
N ILE A 96 -10.57 1.05 -2.99
CA ILE A 96 -11.83 0.41 -2.57
C ILE A 96 -12.84 1.47 -2.13
N GLN A 97 -12.43 2.49 -1.38
CA GLN A 97 -13.27 3.62 -0.97
C GLN A 97 -13.82 4.41 -2.18
N LEU A 98 -13.04 4.53 -3.27
CA LEU A 98 -13.57 5.06 -4.53
C LEU A 98 -14.71 4.20 -5.08
N GLY A 99 -14.60 2.88 -4.98
CA GLY A 99 -15.65 1.93 -5.40
C GLY A 99 -16.91 2.03 -4.55
N GLU A 100 -16.78 2.37 -3.26
CA GLU A 100 -17.92 2.61 -2.36
C GLU A 100 -18.48 4.04 -2.43
N GLY A 101 -17.86 4.93 -3.22
CA GLY A 101 -18.35 6.29 -3.43
C GLY A 101 -17.96 7.30 -2.34
N GLN A 102 -16.96 7.01 -1.52
CA GLN A 102 -16.47 7.95 -0.51
C GLN A 102 -15.66 9.09 -1.15
N MET A 103 -16.14 10.32 -0.98
CA MET A 103 -15.50 11.54 -1.52
C MET A 103 -14.07 11.76 -0.98
N ALA A 104 -13.73 11.20 0.18
CA ALA A 104 -12.39 11.29 0.76
C ALA A 104 -11.32 10.59 -0.11
N ALA A 105 -11.68 9.53 -0.83
CA ALA A 105 -10.76 8.76 -1.65
C ALA A 105 -10.22 9.54 -2.85
N LEU A 106 -11.03 10.45 -3.42
CA LEU A 106 -10.62 11.34 -4.50
C LEU A 106 -9.44 12.23 -4.09
N PHE A 107 -9.48 12.79 -2.88
CA PHE A 107 -8.39 13.64 -2.38
C PHE A 107 -7.10 12.85 -2.16
N VAL A 108 -7.19 11.63 -1.62
CA VAL A 108 -6.03 10.76 -1.41
C VAL A 108 -5.39 10.37 -2.74
N ILE A 109 -6.20 10.00 -3.73
CA ILE A 109 -5.70 9.60 -5.05
C ILE A 109 -5.10 10.79 -5.80
N PHE A 110 -5.71 11.97 -5.69
CA PHE A 110 -5.12 13.19 -6.22
C PHE A 110 -3.79 13.51 -5.54
N GLY A 111 -3.68 13.32 -4.22
CA GLY A 111 -2.42 13.43 -3.47
C GLY A 111 -1.35 12.44 -3.94
N ILE A 112 -1.71 11.18 -4.17
CA ILE A 112 -0.80 10.15 -4.71
C ILE A 112 -0.35 10.53 -6.12
N TYR A 113 -1.28 10.97 -6.98
CA TYR A 113 -0.98 11.34 -8.36
C TYR A 113 -0.08 12.58 -8.43
N SER A 114 -0.45 13.65 -7.73
CA SER A 114 0.35 14.88 -7.66
C SER A 114 1.71 14.65 -7.01
N GLY A 115 1.78 13.85 -5.94
CA GLY A 115 3.04 13.50 -5.26
C GLY A 115 3.99 12.69 -6.14
N THR A 116 3.48 11.68 -6.85
CA THR A 116 4.30 10.89 -7.80
C THR A 116 4.73 11.72 -9.02
N TRP A 117 3.89 12.63 -9.48
CA TRP A 117 4.23 13.56 -10.56
C TRP A 117 5.30 14.57 -10.12
N ALA A 118 5.15 15.18 -8.95
CA ALA A 118 6.13 16.11 -8.38
C ALA A 118 7.47 15.43 -8.11
N TYR A 119 7.45 14.22 -7.53
CA TYR A 119 8.66 13.41 -7.33
C TYR A 119 9.37 13.11 -8.65
N ARG A 120 8.64 12.67 -9.68
CA ARG A 120 9.22 12.46 -11.02
C ARG A 120 9.81 13.73 -11.62
N ARG A 121 9.12 14.88 -11.48
CA ARG A 121 9.56 16.17 -12.02
C ARG A 121 10.80 16.70 -11.32
N MET A 122 10.87 16.60 -9.99
CA MET A 122 12.02 17.02 -9.19
C MET A 122 13.25 16.14 -9.48
N LEU A 123 13.04 14.83 -9.59
CA LEU A 123 14.10 13.88 -9.91
C LEU A 123 14.61 14.03 -11.35
N SER A 124 13.76 14.44 -12.30
CA SER A 124 14.18 14.72 -13.69
C SER A 124 14.87 16.08 -13.89
N GLY A 125 14.85 16.97 -12.90
CA GLY A 125 15.13 18.40 -13.10
C GLY A 125 16.43 18.95 -12.49
N SER A 126 16.84 18.49 -11.30
CA SER A 126 17.94 19.18 -10.59
C SER A 126 18.88 18.30 -9.74
N LEU A 127 18.60 17.00 -9.56
CA LEU A 127 19.45 16.12 -8.78
C LEU A 127 19.70 14.85 -9.56
N ALA A 128 20.91 14.75 -10.11
CA ALA A 128 21.56 13.48 -10.43
C ALA A 128 21.79 12.66 -9.13
N LEU A 129 20.72 12.40 -8.37
CA LEU A 129 20.63 11.29 -7.44
C LEU A 129 20.44 10.04 -8.29
N ASP A 130 21.44 9.77 -9.13
CA ASP A 130 21.66 8.48 -9.74
C ASP A 130 21.79 7.49 -8.59
N SER A 131 20.71 6.77 -8.40
CA SER A 131 20.59 5.74 -7.39
C SER A 131 19.89 4.57 -8.03
N GLY A 132 20.29 4.19 -9.26
CA GLY A 132 19.88 2.93 -9.90
C GLY A 132 18.38 2.56 -9.80
N ILE A 133 17.48 3.56 -9.83
CA ILE A 133 16.03 3.34 -9.63
C ILE A 133 15.40 2.70 -10.88
N CYS A 134 16.01 2.90 -12.05
CA CYS A 134 15.77 2.09 -13.23
C CYS A 134 16.80 0.98 -13.26
N GLY A 135 16.39 -0.22 -12.88
CA GLY A 135 17.25 -1.40 -12.89
C GLY A 135 17.76 -1.70 -14.29
N GLU A 136 19.08 -1.67 -14.43
CA GLU A 136 19.84 -2.74 -15.08
C GLU A 136 20.03 -3.92 -14.11
#